data_AF-A0A1F6V043-F1
#
_entry.id   AF-A0A1F6V043-F1
#
_cell.length_a   1.000
_cell.length_b   1.000
_cell.length_c   1.000
_cell.angle_alpha   90.00
_cell.angle_beta   90.00
_cell.angle_gamma   90.00
#
_symmetry.space_group_name_H-M   'P 1'
#
loop_
_entity.id
_entity.type
_entity.pdbx_description
1 polymer ?
#
loop_
_entity_poly.entity_id
_entity_poly.type
_entity_poly.pdbx_seq_one_letter_code
_entity_poly.pdbx_strand_id
1 'polypeptide(L)'
;MGKSVATTVGAVYLSTARTREHFLIALVMLPLSVVAFVIGLRWGIVGVAFGYAAVALTFVYVYLGIAFRFIHLRFRDFHASIARPVAGSLVMAVAVVAVQRWLETVTTVDVVLRLISSVVTGIGVYGAMSFLVNRDQINELLRISRAALRPSKPAVSE
;
A
#
# COMPACT_ATOMS: atom_id res chain seq x y z
N MET A 1 3.19 -0.33 -7.58
CA MET A 1 1.76 -0.59 -7.35
C MET A 1 1.61 -1.92 -6.61
N GLY A 2 0.95 -1.95 -5.45
CA GLY A 2 0.93 -3.09 -4.53
C GLY A 2 0.19 -4.31 -5.09
N LYS A 3 0.94 -5.25 -5.68
CA LYS A 3 0.42 -6.58 -6.09
C LYS A 3 -0.27 -7.32 -4.95
N SER A 4 0.18 -7.10 -3.71
CA SER A 4 -0.38 -7.75 -2.52
C SER A 4 -1.87 -7.47 -2.31
N VAL A 5 -2.35 -6.24 -2.57
CA VAL A 5 -3.79 -5.92 -2.39
C VAL A 5 -4.61 -6.59 -3.49
N ALA A 6 -4.13 -6.56 -4.73
CA ALA A 6 -4.82 -7.20 -5.85
C ALA A 6 -4.92 -8.72 -5.71
N THR A 7 -3.87 -9.39 -5.19
CA THR A 7 -3.89 -10.85 -4.99
C THR A 7 -4.81 -11.28 -3.85
N THR A 8 -4.87 -10.53 -2.75
CA THR A 8 -5.79 -10.85 -1.65
C THR A 8 -7.25 -10.63 -2.07
N VAL A 9 -7.54 -9.57 -2.80
CA VAL A 9 -8.88 -9.31 -3.36
C VAL A 9 -9.28 -10.40 -4.37
N GLY A 10 -8.35 -10.82 -5.25
CA GLY A 10 -8.60 -11.91 -6.20
C GLY A 10 -8.97 -13.23 -5.54
N ALA A 11 -8.31 -13.60 -4.44
CA ALA A 11 -8.61 -14.83 -3.69
C ALA A 11 -9.95 -14.77 -2.94
N VAL A 12 -10.31 -13.61 -2.38
CA VAL A 12 -11.61 -13.39 -1.73
C VAL A 12 -12.76 -13.45 -2.74
N TYR A 13 -12.53 -12.97 -3.96
CA TYR A 13 -13.59 -12.93 -4.97
C TYR A 13 -13.76 -14.22 -5.78
N LEU A 14 -12.68 -14.99 -5.99
CA LEU A 14 -12.78 -16.35 -6.50
C LEU A 14 -13.54 -17.28 -5.54
N SER A 15 -13.46 -17.04 -4.23
CA SER A 15 -14.11 -17.86 -3.20
C SER A 15 -15.56 -17.45 -2.88
N THR A 16 -16.03 -16.26 -3.29
CA THR A 16 -17.39 -15.76 -2.96
C THR A 16 -18.44 -15.96 -4.07
N ALA A 17 -18.11 -16.60 -5.20
CA ALA A 17 -19.05 -16.98 -6.28
C ALA A 17 -19.91 -15.83 -6.87
N ARG A 18 -19.52 -14.56 -6.68
CA ARG A 18 -20.28 -13.36 -7.10
C ARG A 18 -19.62 -12.59 -8.24
N THR A 19 -19.16 -13.30 -9.27
CA THR A 19 -18.52 -12.76 -10.48
C THR A 19 -19.37 -11.68 -11.18
N ARG A 20 -20.71 -11.72 -11.05
CA ARG A 20 -21.62 -10.78 -11.71
C ARG A 20 -21.51 -9.35 -11.20
N GLU A 21 -21.39 -9.15 -9.89
CA GLU A 21 -21.26 -7.83 -9.27
C GLU A 21 -19.93 -7.18 -9.67
N HIS A 22 -18.88 -7.98 -9.67
CA HIS A 22 -17.56 -7.62 -10.19
C HIS A 22 -17.56 -7.23 -11.66
N PHE A 23 -18.21 -8.04 -12.49
CA PHE A 23 -18.30 -7.81 -13.92
C PHE A 23 -19.02 -6.49 -14.21
N LEU A 24 -20.13 -6.19 -13.50
CA LEU A 24 -20.85 -4.93 -13.66
C LEU A 24 -20.00 -3.72 -13.23
N ILE A 25 -19.26 -3.82 -12.12
CA ILE A 25 -18.36 -2.75 -11.67
C ILE A 25 -17.23 -2.54 -12.65
N ALA A 26 -16.61 -3.62 -13.13
CA ALA A 26 -15.55 -3.54 -14.14
C ALA A 26 -16.08 -2.94 -15.46
N LEU A 27 -17.28 -3.33 -15.88
CA LEU A 27 -17.92 -2.83 -17.10
C LEU A 27 -18.18 -1.33 -17.06
N VAL A 28 -18.55 -0.77 -15.89
CA VAL A 28 -18.73 0.68 -15.71
C VAL A 28 -17.39 1.40 -15.54
N MET A 29 -16.44 0.79 -14.84
CA MET A 29 -15.18 1.43 -14.50
C MET A 29 -14.18 1.46 -15.65
N LEU A 30 -14.19 0.49 -16.55
CA LEU A 30 -13.33 0.47 -17.75
C LEU A 30 -13.51 1.73 -18.62
N PRO A 31 -14.72 2.09 -19.08
CA PRO A 31 -14.91 3.31 -19.86
C PRO A 31 -14.62 4.56 -19.04
N LEU A 32 -14.94 4.57 -17.73
CA LEU A 32 -14.59 5.69 -16.85
C LEU A 32 -13.07 5.90 -16.76
N SER A 33 -12.30 4.81 -16.77
CA SER A 33 -10.84 4.83 -16.80
C SER A 33 -10.31 5.45 -18.09
N VAL A 34 -10.90 5.06 -19.23
CA VAL A 34 -10.57 5.63 -20.54
C VAL A 34 -10.86 7.13 -20.58
N VAL A 35 -12.02 7.56 -20.09
CA VAL A 35 -12.38 8.99 -20.01
C VAL A 35 -11.38 9.75 -19.11
N ALA A 36 -11.02 9.19 -17.95
CA ALA A 36 -10.05 9.79 -17.06
C ALA A 36 -8.65 9.92 -17.71
N PHE A 37 -8.23 8.94 -18.51
CA PHE A 37 -6.98 9.02 -19.26
C PHE A 37 -7.02 10.07 -20.37
N VAL A 38 -8.13 10.13 -21.12
CA VAL A 38 -8.31 11.13 -22.18
C VAL A 38 -8.31 12.54 -21.62
N ILE A 39 -8.98 12.74 -20.48
CA ILE A 39 -8.93 14.01 -19.73
C ILE A 39 -7.50 14.29 -19.27
N GLY A 40 -6.83 13.31 -18.66
CA GLY A 40 -5.45 13.42 -18.21
C GLY A 40 -4.46 13.76 -19.32
N LEU A 41 -4.70 13.28 -20.55
CA LEU A 41 -3.86 13.54 -21.71
C LEU A 41 -3.72 15.04 -22.02
N ARG A 42 -4.72 15.86 -21.64
CA ARG A 42 -4.70 17.32 -21.85
C ARG A 42 -3.58 18.02 -21.07
N TRP A 43 -3.10 17.40 -19.98
CA TRP A 43 -1.98 17.90 -19.17
C TRP A 43 -0.70 17.09 -19.40
N GLY A 44 -0.62 16.36 -20.52
CA GLY A 44 0.52 15.54 -20.89
C GLY A 44 0.72 14.31 -19.98
N ILE A 45 1.95 13.81 -19.91
CA ILE A 45 2.26 12.54 -19.21
C ILE A 45 1.95 12.58 -17.72
N VAL A 46 2.11 13.76 -17.09
CA VAL A 46 1.79 13.96 -15.67
C VAL A 46 0.28 13.86 -15.44
N GLY A 47 -0.52 14.45 -16.32
CA GLY A 47 -1.97 14.36 -16.26
C GLY A 47 -2.49 12.93 -16.42
N VAL A 48 -1.87 12.12 -17.30
CA VAL A 48 -2.18 10.69 -17.42
C VAL A 48 -1.85 9.94 -16.13
N ALA A 49 -0.71 10.24 -15.50
CA ALA A 49 -0.34 9.62 -14.22
C ALA A 49 -1.35 9.96 -13.10
N PHE A 50 -1.83 11.21 -13.04
CA PHE A 50 -2.90 11.61 -12.12
C PHE A 50 -4.23 10.91 -12.42
N GLY A 51 -4.63 10.84 -13.70
CA GLY A 51 -5.82 10.12 -14.12
C GLY A 51 -5.77 8.65 -13.71
N TYR A 52 -4.62 8.00 -13.90
CA TYR A 52 -4.39 6.63 -13.45
C TYR A 52 -4.54 6.48 -11.93
N ALA A 53 -3.89 7.36 -11.17
CA ALA A 53 -3.93 7.32 -9.72
C ALA A 53 -5.36 7.52 -9.20
N ALA A 54 -6.11 8.47 -9.77
CA ALA A 54 -7.50 8.74 -9.40
C ALA A 54 -8.42 7.53 -9.66
N VAL A 55 -8.30 6.92 -10.84
CA VAL A 55 -9.05 5.70 -11.20
C VAL A 55 -8.71 4.56 -10.25
N ALA A 56 -7.42 4.30 -10.02
CA ALA A 56 -6.97 3.23 -9.13
C ALA A 56 -7.49 3.43 -7.70
N LEU A 57 -7.46 4.66 -7.19
CA LEU A 57 -7.97 4.98 -5.86
C LEU A 57 -9.49 4.77 -5.77
N THR A 58 -10.23 5.18 -6.80
CA THR A 58 -11.68 5.02 -6.89
C THR A 58 -12.05 3.53 -6.89
N PHE A 59 -11.35 2.72 -7.70
CA PHE A 59 -11.51 1.27 -7.73
C PHE A 59 -11.31 0.63 -6.36
N VAL A 60 -10.22 1.00 -5.69
CA VAL A 60 -9.88 0.47 -4.36
C VAL A 60 -10.99 0.81 -3.35
N TYR A 61 -11.49 2.05 -3.35
CA TYR A 61 -12.57 2.47 -2.45
C TYR A 61 -13.89 1.74 -2.72
N VAL A 62 -14.27 1.59 -4.00
CA VAL A 62 -15.50 0.87 -4.37
C VAL A 62 -15.40 -0.60 -3.92
N TYR A 63 -14.26 -1.24 -4.17
CA TYR A 63 -14.05 -2.63 -3.73
C TYR A 63 -14.01 -2.80 -2.23
N LEU A 64 -13.35 -1.89 -1.51
CA LEU A 64 -13.34 -1.89 -0.05
C LEU A 64 -14.73 -1.66 0.53
N GLY A 65 -15.52 -0.74 -0.03
CA GLY A 65 -16.87 -0.49 0.45
C GLY A 65 -17.80 -1.68 0.29
N ILE A 66 -17.69 -2.39 -0.83
CA ILE A 66 -18.42 -3.63 -1.05
C ILE A 66 -17.94 -4.72 -0.08
N ALA A 67 -16.62 -4.93 0.03
CA ALA A 67 -16.05 -5.89 0.95
C ALA A 67 -16.45 -5.61 2.41
N PHE A 68 -16.35 -4.36 2.87
CA PHE A 68 -16.71 -3.93 4.23
C PHE A 68 -18.19 -4.08 4.53
N ARG A 69 -19.06 -3.86 3.54
CA ARG A 69 -20.48 -4.18 3.67
C ARG A 69 -20.71 -5.67 3.92
N PHE A 70 -19.91 -6.56 3.30
CA PHE A 70 -20.03 -7.99 3.53
C PHE A 70 -19.51 -8.43 4.91
N ILE A 71 -18.35 -7.91 5.34
CA ILE A 71 -17.73 -8.28 6.62
C ILE A 71 -18.18 -7.42 7.82
N HIS A 72 -19.17 -6.53 7.62
CA HIS A 72 -19.69 -5.59 8.63
C HIS A 72 -18.59 -4.74 9.31
N LEU A 73 -17.51 -4.44 8.60
CA LEU A 73 -16.45 -3.57 9.13
C LEU A 73 -16.82 -2.11 8.94
N ARG A 74 -16.46 -1.27 9.90
CA ARG A 74 -16.62 0.18 9.80
C ARG A 74 -15.41 0.75 9.07
N PHE A 75 -15.63 1.64 8.10
CA PHE A 75 -14.56 2.36 7.39
C PHE A 75 -13.57 3.05 8.34
N ARG A 76 -14.04 3.48 9.52
CA ARG A 76 -13.20 4.10 10.56
C ARG A 76 -12.06 3.18 11.03
N ASP A 77 -12.31 1.88 11.16
CA ASP A 77 -11.33 0.92 11.66
C ASP A 77 -10.25 0.64 10.59
N PHE A 78 -10.63 0.69 9.31
CA PHE A 78 -9.69 0.64 8.20
C PHE A 78 -8.84 1.90 8.08
N HIS A 79 -9.43 3.09 8.24
CA HIS A 79 -8.65 4.31 8.26
C HIS A 79 -7.70 4.37 9.46
N ALA A 80 -8.13 3.92 10.64
CA ALA A 80 -7.28 3.85 11.82
C ALA A 80 -6.10 2.89 11.64
N SER A 81 -6.30 1.75 10.96
CA SER A 81 -5.23 0.78 10.71
C SER A 81 -4.23 1.26 9.67
N ILE A 82 -4.65 2.04 8.67
CA ILE A 82 -3.77 2.62 7.64
C ILE A 82 -3.13 3.92 8.08
N ALA A 83 -3.77 4.69 8.97
CA ALA A 83 -3.28 5.99 9.42
C ALA A 83 -1.87 5.88 10.04
N ARG A 84 -1.60 4.81 10.80
CA ARG A 84 -0.30 4.56 11.42
C ARG A 84 0.82 4.36 10.38
N PRO A 85 0.71 3.41 9.41
CA PRO A 85 1.65 3.31 8.29
C PRO A 85 1.79 4.59 7.47
N VAL A 86 0.69 5.28 7.18
CA VAL A 86 0.71 6.53 6.39
C VAL A 86 1.47 7.63 7.13
N ALA A 87 1.24 7.79 8.43
CA ALA A 87 1.99 8.73 9.26
C ALA A 87 3.49 8.40 9.26
N GLY A 88 3.87 7.13 9.44
CA GLY A 88 5.28 6.71 9.36
C GLY A 88 5.91 6.99 7.99
N SER A 89 5.16 6.77 6.91
CA SER A 89 5.59 7.08 5.54
C SER A 89 5.77 8.59 5.32
N LEU A 90 4.88 9.40 5.90
CA LEU A 90 4.93 10.86 5.81
C LEU A 90 6.16 11.41 6.55
N VAL A 91 6.44 10.89 7.74
CA VAL A 91 7.64 11.23 8.51
C VAL A 91 8.91 10.84 7.75
N MET A 92 8.94 9.64 7.14
CA MET A 92 10.05 9.22 6.28
C MET A 92 10.25 10.20 5.12
N ALA A 93 9.19 10.59 4.42
CA ALA A 93 9.28 11.53 3.31
C ALA A 93 9.85 12.89 3.74
N VAL A 94 9.37 13.43 4.86
CA VAL A 94 9.87 14.70 5.43
C VAL A 94 11.35 14.58 5.80
N ALA A 95 11.75 13.49 6.45
CA ALA A 95 13.14 13.28 6.86
C ALA A 95 14.09 13.16 5.66
N VAL A 96 13.69 12.40 4.62
CA VAL A 96 14.49 12.28 3.39
C VAL A 96 14.63 13.63 2.68
N VAL A 97 13.55 14.41 2.57
CA VAL A 97 13.59 15.75 1.96
C VAL A 97 14.47 16.70 2.77
N ALA A 98 14.36 16.68 4.11
CA ALA A 98 15.16 17.52 4.98
C ALA A 98 16.65 17.19 4.87
N VAL A 99 17.01 15.90 4.90
CA VAL A 99 18.40 15.45 4.73
C VAL A 99 18.93 15.82 3.35
N GLN A 100 18.16 15.62 2.29
CA GLN A 100 18.60 15.99 0.94
C GLN A 100 18.82 17.50 0.79
N ARG A 101 17.90 18.33 1.30
CA ARG A 101 18.07 19.79 1.25
C ARG A 101 19.28 20.25 2.03
N TRP A 102 19.51 19.68 3.21
CA TRP A 102 20.70 19.99 4.01
C TRP A 102 21.99 19.58 3.28
N LEU A 103 22.01 18.40 2.65
CA LEU A 103 23.16 17.93 1.87
C LEU A 103 23.46 18.83 0.66
N GLU A 104 22.43 19.30 -0.04
CA GLU A 104 22.54 20.26 -1.15
C GLU A 104 23.07 21.63 -0.70
N THR A 105 22.87 22.01 0.56
CA THR A 105 23.36 23.31 1.08
C THR A 105 24.84 23.27 1.44
N VAL A 106 25.36 22.10 1.83
CA VAL A 106 26.72 21.94 2.34
C VAL A 106 27.71 21.57 1.22
N THR A 107 27.29 20.78 0.23
CA THR A 107 28.18 20.27 -0.84
C THR A 107 27.41 20.07 -2.15
N THR A 108 28.06 20.32 -3.30
CA THR A 108 27.57 19.86 -4.61
C THR A 108 27.75 18.35 -4.69
N VAL A 109 26.75 17.59 -4.26
CA VAL A 109 26.83 16.12 -4.17
C VAL A 109 26.53 15.49 -5.53
N ASP A 110 27.34 14.52 -5.93
CA ASP A 110 27.11 13.69 -7.11
C ASP A 110 25.76 12.93 -7.02
N VAL A 111 25.08 12.76 -8.15
CA VAL A 111 23.71 12.22 -8.24
C VAL A 111 23.60 10.84 -7.58
N VAL A 112 24.66 10.03 -7.70
CA VAL A 112 24.72 8.68 -7.12
C VAL A 112 24.77 8.72 -5.59
N LEU A 113 25.57 9.60 -5.00
CA LEU A 113 25.65 9.73 -3.53
C LEU A 113 24.34 10.27 -2.94
N ARG A 114 23.65 11.16 -3.66
CA ARG A 114 22.33 11.66 -3.29
C ARG A 114 21.28 10.53 -3.27
N LEU A 115 21.33 9.63 -4.25
CA LEU A 115 20.44 8.46 -4.28
C LEU A 115 20.73 7.51 -3.11
N ILE A 116 21.99 7.16 -2.86
CA ILE A 116 22.37 6.25 -1.77
C ILE A 116 21.94 6.82 -0.42
N SER A 117 22.26 8.10 -0.14
CA SER A 117 21.86 8.75 1.11
C SER A 117 20.35 8.80 1.29
N SER A 118 19.58 9.01 0.22
CA SER A 118 18.12 9.00 0.28
C SER A 118 17.55 7.62 0.65
N VAL A 119 18.11 6.55 0.09
CA VAL A 119 17.68 5.17 0.36
C VAL A 119 18.04 4.78 1.79
N VAL A 120 19.28 5.03 2.21
CA VAL A 120 19.74 4.71 3.57
C VAL A 120 18.95 5.48 4.62
N THR A 121 18.72 6.78 4.41
CA THR A 121 17.89 7.61 5.31
C THR A 121 16.45 7.11 5.34
N GLY A 122 15.88 6.79 4.19
CA GLY A 122 14.52 6.24 4.10
C GLY A 122 14.38 4.93 4.87
N ILE A 123 15.30 3.99 4.66
CA ILE A 123 15.32 2.70 5.38
C ILE A 123 15.47 2.91 6.88
N GLY A 124 16.41 3.76 7.31
CA GLY A 124 16.65 4.03 8.73
C GLY A 124 15.45 4.66 9.42
N VAL A 125 14.88 5.71 8.83
CA VAL A 125 13.75 6.44 9.41
C VAL A 125 12.48 5.60 9.40
N TYR A 126 12.19 4.91 8.30
CA TYR A 126 11.02 4.04 8.22
C TYR A 126 11.15 2.83 9.15
N GLY A 127 12.33 2.23 9.23
CA GLY A 127 12.62 1.14 10.16
C GLY A 127 12.43 1.57 11.61
N ALA A 128 12.97 2.72 12.00
CA ALA A 128 12.82 3.29 13.34
C ALA A 128 11.35 3.63 13.64
N MET A 129 10.64 4.28 12.72
CA MET A 129 9.22 4.60 12.90
C MET A 129 8.35 3.36 12.97
N SER A 130 8.59 2.36 12.13
CA SER A 130 7.89 1.08 12.17
C SER A 130 8.14 0.37 13.51
N PHE A 131 9.38 0.40 14.01
CA PHE A 131 9.71 -0.17 15.32
C PHE A 131 9.10 0.60 16.49
N LEU A 132 8.86 1.91 16.37
CA LEU A 132 8.25 2.72 17.43
C LEU A 132 6.72 2.62 17.42
N VAL A 133 6.10 2.62 16.25
CA VAL A 133 4.64 2.70 16.09
C VAL A 133 3.97 1.32 16.09
N ASN A 134 4.65 0.29 15.61
CA ASN A 134 4.07 -1.03 15.34
C ASN A 134 4.69 -2.17 16.16
N ARG A 135 5.20 -1.89 17.38
CA ARG A 135 5.78 -2.93 18.27
C ARG A 135 4.87 -4.16 18.41
N ASP A 136 3.56 -3.94 18.53
CA ASP A 136 2.58 -5.03 18.66
C ASP A 136 2.45 -5.87 17.38
N GLN A 137 2.40 -5.23 16.20
CA GLN A 137 2.33 -5.93 14.91
C GLN A 137 3.63 -6.67 14.58
N ILE A 138 4.79 -6.10 14.94
CA ILE A 138 6.09 -6.76 14.78
C ILE A 138 6.15 -8.00 15.68
N ASN A 139 5.68 -7.90 16.92
CA ASN A 139 5.60 -9.04 17.82
C ASN A 139 4.64 -10.13 17.30
N GLU A 140 3.53 -9.74 16.68
CA GLU A 140 2.59 -10.69 16.06
C GLU A 140 3.20 -11.38 14.82
N LEU A 141 3.90 -10.64 13.94
CA LEU A 141 4.63 -11.20 12.81
C LEU A 141 5.77 -12.12 13.24
N LEU A 142 6.49 -11.75 14.30
CA LEU A 142 7.53 -12.60 14.92
C LEU A 142 6.91 -13.86 15.55
N ARG A 143 5.70 -13.77 16.09
CA ARG A 143 4.99 -14.92 16.65
C ARG A 143 4.49 -15.87 15.55
N ILE A 144 3.98 -15.35 14.44
CA ILE A 144 3.56 -16.14 13.27
C ILE A 144 4.75 -16.83 12.61
N SER A 145 5.85 -16.11 12.39
CA SER A 145 7.07 -16.70 11.81
C SER A 145 7.68 -17.77 12.73
N ARG A 146 7.70 -17.53 14.06
CA ARG A 146 8.11 -18.56 15.02
C ARG A 146 7.16 -19.77 15.07
N ALA A 147 5.86 -19.56 14.85
CA ALA A 147 4.89 -20.65 14.77
C ALA A 147 5.03 -21.46 13.46
N ALA A 148 5.30 -20.80 12.33
CA ALA A 148 5.57 -21.44 11.05
C ALA A 148 6.92 -22.20 11.02
N LEU A 149 7.89 -21.76 11.81
CA LEU A 149 9.18 -22.43 12.00
C LEU A 149 9.14 -23.57 13.02
N ARG A 150 8.03 -23.78 13.74
CA ARG A 150 7.81 -25.01 14.51
C ARG A 150 7.23 -26.06 13.56
N PRO A 151 7.98 -27.13 13.21
CA PRO A 151 7.42 -28.22 12.44
C PRO A 151 6.25 -28.80 13.26
N SER A 152 5.08 -28.89 12.65
CA SER A 152 3.96 -29.66 13.22
C SER A 152 4.46 -31.08 13.46
N LYS A 153 4.68 -31.43 14.74
CA LYS A 153 4.97 -32.80 15.16
C LYS A 153 3.82 -33.66 14.63
N PRO A 154 4.06 -34.63 13.72
CA PRO A 154 2.98 -35.45 13.19
C PRO A 154 2.34 -36.18 14.36
N ALA A 155 1.01 -36.08 14.46
CA ALA A 155 0.24 -36.84 15.42
C ALA A 155 0.46 -38.32 15.10
N VAL A 156 1.07 -39.04 16.04
CA VAL A 156 1.14 -40.49 16.04
C VAL A 156 -0.29 -40.97 16.22
N SER A 157 -0.88 -41.55 15.17
CA SER A 157 -2.08 -42.37 15.27
C SER A 157 -1.64 -43.80 15.56
N GLU A 158 -1.91 -44.25 16.79
CA GLU A 158 -1.99 -45.67 17.17
C GLU A 158 -3.06 -46.42 16.37
#